data_AF-A0A2N6NZ41-F1
#
_entry.id   AF-A0A2N6NZ41-F1
#
_cell.length_a   1.000
_cell.length_b   1.000
_cell.length_c   1.000
_cell.angle_alpha   90.00
_cell.angle_beta   90.00
_cell.angle_gamma   90.00
#
_symmetry.space_group_name_H-M   'P 1'
#
loop_
_entity.id
_entity.type
_entity.pdbx_description
1 polymer ?
#
loop_
_entity_poly.entity_id
_entity_poly.type
_entity_poly.pdbx_seq_one_letter_code
_entity_poly.pdbx_strand_id
1 'polypeptide(L)'
;MEAVYFRRESDPELGWLSQWYDCPFRDDENPERIYQTAEHYMMYQKAILFDDNEAGEEILAADSLRKVKALGRKVKGFSDKK
;
A
#
# COMPACT_ATOMS: atom_id res chain seq x y z
N MET A 1 26.53 12.59 9.51
CA MET A 1 25.65 11.49 9.07
C MET A 1 25.55 11.62 7.57
N GLU A 2 25.95 10.59 6.82
CA GLU A 2 25.83 10.60 5.35
C GLU A 2 24.39 10.33 4.93
N ALA A 3 24.00 10.88 3.78
CA ALA A 3 22.68 10.64 3.21
C ALA A 3 22.61 9.25 2.57
N VAL A 4 21.50 8.54 2.79
CA VAL A 4 21.21 7.26 2.14
C VAL A 4 20.27 7.51 0.97
N TYR A 5 20.65 7.03 -0.21
CA TYR A 5 19.85 7.13 -1.43
C TYR A 5 19.45 5.73 -1.89
N PHE A 6 18.20 5.56 -2.32
CA PHE A 6 17.68 4.31 -2.87
C PHE A 6 16.69 4.64 -4.00
N ARG A 7 16.47 3.69 -4.90
CA ARG A 7 15.48 3.87 -5.99
C ARG A 7 14.72 2.59 -6.28
N ARG A 8 13.41 2.60 -5.94
CA ARG A 8 12.43 1.50 -6.16
C ARG A 8 12.69 0.29 -5.27
N GLU A 9 11.73 -0.62 -5.30
CA GLU A 9 11.74 -1.93 -4.64
C GLU A 9 12.79 -2.90 -5.21
N SER A 10 13.19 -2.70 -6.47
CA SER A 10 14.16 -3.55 -7.18
C SER A 10 15.62 -3.20 -6.86
N ASP A 11 15.87 -2.19 -6.02
CA ASP A 11 17.22 -1.83 -5.59
C ASP A 11 17.82 -3.00 -4.78
N PRO A 12 19.01 -3.52 -5.17
CA PRO A 12 19.54 -4.76 -4.62
C PRO A 12 19.98 -4.64 -3.15
N GLU A 13 20.34 -3.43 -2.69
CA GLU A 13 20.84 -3.21 -1.32
C GLU A 13 19.78 -2.57 -0.44
N LEU A 14 19.01 -1.63 -1.00
CA LEU A 14 18.15 -0.73 -0.25
C LEU A 14 16.69 -0.77 -0.72
N GLY A 15 16.32 -1.77 -1.55
CA GLY A 15 14.96 -1.93 -2.06
C GLY A 15 13.91 -2.05 -0.96
N TRP A 16 14.30 -2.61 0.19
CA TRP A 16 13.47 -2.74 1.39
C TRP A 16 13.02 -1.42 2.01
N LEU A 17 13.67 -0.29 1.67
CA LEU A 17 13.22 1.04 2.05
C LEU A 17 12.02 1.53 1.20
N SER A 18 11.70 0.83 0.10
CA SER A 18 10.56 1.15 -0.72
C SER A 18 9.26 0.61 -0.13
N GLN A 19 8.19 1.41 -0.17
CA GLN A 19 6.83 0.96 0.18
C GLN A 19 6.31 -0.16 -0.73
N TRP A 20 6.96 -0.33 -1.89
CA TRP A 20 6.65 -1.32 -2.91
C TRP A 20 7.42 -2.63 -2.70
N TYR A 21 8.29 -2.69 -1.70
CA TYR A 21 9.03 -3.91 -1.38
C TYR A 21 8.11 -5.01 -0.88
N ASP A 22 8.32 -6.22 -1.39
CA ASP A 22 7.55 -7.41 -1.05
C ASP A 22 7.95 -7.93 0.33
N CYS A 23 7.23 -7.51 1.36
CA CYS A 23 7.45 -7.88 2.75
C CYS A 23 6.09 -8.02 3.42
N PRO A 24 5.48 -9.22 3.35
CA PRO A 24 4.15 -9.44 3.89
C PRO A 24 4.13 -9.23 5.40
N PHE A 25 3.16 -8.46 5.90
CA PHE A 25 2.99 -8.19 7.32
C PHE A 25 1.51 -8.14 7.71
N ARG A 26 1.25 -8.11 9.03
CA ARG A 26 -0.07 -7.98 9.64
C ARG A 26 -0.03 -6.73 10.53
N ASP A 27 -1.15 -6.02 10.64
CA ASP A 27 -1.26 -4.95 11.63
C ASP A 27 -1.79 -5.51 12.96
N ASP A 28 -1.57 -4.76 14.05
CA ASP A 28 -1.95 -5.20 15.40
C ASP A 28 -3.47 -5.14 15.62
N GLU A 29 -4.20 -4.35 14.83
CA GLU A 29 -5.65 -4.15 15.00
C GLU A 29 -6.47 -5.28 14.37
N ASN A 30 -6.03 -5.81 13.24
CA ASN A 30 -6.62 -6.93 12.55
C ASN A 30 -5.54 -7.93 12.09
N PRO A 31 -5.12 -8.84 12.98
CA PRO A 31 -4.08 -9.81 12.67
C PRO A 31 -4.51 -10.88 11.65
N GLU A 32 -5.77 -10.94 11.23
CA GLU A 32 -6.22 -11.87 10.18
C GLU A 32 -5.87 -11.36 8.78
N ARG A 33 -5.67 -10.05 8.62
CA ARG A 33 -5.34 -9.43 7.34
C ARG A 33 -3.84 -9.41 7.10
N ILE A 34 -3.44 -9.93 5.94
CA ILE A 34 -2.06 -9.87 5.47
C ILE A 34 -1.98 -8.78 4.40
N TYR A 35 -1.05 -7.85 4.57
CA TYR A 35 -0.71 -6.84 3.58
C TYR A 35 0.60 -7.23 2.93
N GLN A 36 0.59 -7.46 1.61
CA GLN A 36 1.78 -7.90 0.90
C GLN A 36 2.90 -6.86 0.91
N THR A 37 2.53 -5.57 0.86
CA THR A 37 3.47 -4.44 0.91
C THR A 37 2.88 -3.29 1.71
N ALA A 38 3.72 -2.32 2.10
CA ALA A 38 3.25 -1.11 2.77
C ALA A 38 2.25 -0.30 1.89
N GLU A 39 2.39 -0.34 0.56
CA GLU A 39 1.41 0.28 -0.36
C GLU A 39 0.02 -0.36 -0.25
N HIS A 40 -0.08 -1.68 -0.09
CA HIS A 40 -1.37 -2.36 0.13
C HIS A 40 -2.04 -1.84 1.40
N TYR A 41 -1.30 -1.80 2.51
CA TYR A 41 -1.80 -1.27 3.77
C TYR A 41 -2.27 0.18 3.64
N MET A 42 -1.44 1.05 3.05
CA MET A 42 -1.79 2.47 2.90
C MET A 42 -3.06 2.69 2.08
N MET A 43 -3.21 1.99 0.95
CA MET A 43 -4.39 2.16 0.10
C MET A 43 -5.63 1.51 0.72
N TYR A 44 -5.47 0.37 1.41
CA TYR A 44 -6.55 -0.26 2.16
C TYR A 44 -7.07 0.68 3.26
N GLN A 45 -6.18 1.19 4.12
CA GLN A 45 -6.55 2.10 5.21
C GLN A 45 -7.17 3.41 4.68
N LYS A 46 -6.69 3.88 3.53
CA LYS A 46 -7.34 4.99 2.83
C LYS A 46 -8.79 4.66 2.44
N ALA A 47 -9.05 3.47 1.89
CA ALA A 47 -10.40 3.06 1.54
C ALA A 47 -11.31 3.02 2.79
N ILE A 48 -10.82 2.48 3.90
CA ILE A 48 -11.53 2.45 5.19
C ILE A 48 -11.83 3.85 5.72
N LEU A 49 -10.88 4.79 5.63
CA LEU A 49 -11.07 6.17 6.06
C LEU A 49 -12.20 6.89 5.30
N PHE A 50 -12.50 6.47 4.08
CA PHE A 50 -13.59 7.02 3.25
C PHE A 50 -14.80 6.08 3.16
N ASP A 51 -14.92 5.10 4.06
CA ASP A 51 -16.00 4.12 4.13
C ASP A 51 -16.19 3.24 2.86
N ASP A 52 -15.18 3.17 1.99
CA ASP A 52 -15.21 2.39 0.73
C ASP A 52 -14.62 0.99 0.93
N ASN A 53 -15.28 0.19 1.77
CA ASN A 53 -14.85 -1.16 2.12
C ASN A 53 -14.67 -2.09 0.89
N GLU A 54 -15.50 -1.92 -0.14
CA GLU A 54 -15.39 -2.66 -1.41
C GLU A 54 -14.03 -2.43 -2.08
N ALA A 55 -13.60 -1.17 -2.20
CA ALA A 55 -12.28 -0.85 -2.73
C ALA A 55 -11.16 -1.40 -1.84
N GLY A 56 -11.35 -1.41 -0.51
CA GLY A 56 -10.41 -2.01 0.43
C GLY A 56 -10.15 -3.50 0.15
N GLU A 57 -11.21 -4.29 -0.01
CA GLU A 57 -11.08 -5.72 -0.32
C GLU A 57 -10.46 -5.95 -1.71
N GLU A 58 -10.80 -5.14 -2.72
CA GLU A 58 -10.14 -5.19 -4.04
C GLU A 58 -8.65 -4.87 -3.98
N ILE A 59 -8.25 -3.94 -3.11
CA ILE A 59 -6.86 -3.56 -2.86
C ILE A 59 -6.10 -4.72 -2.22
N LEU A 60 -6.67 -5.38 -1.22
CA LEU A 60 -6.06 -6.55 -0.57
C LEU A 60 -5.90 -7.72 -1.53
N ALA A 61 -6.87 -7.94 -2.43
CA ALA A 61 -6.83 -9.01 -3.42
C ALA A 61 -5.99 -8.69 -4.67
N ALA A 62 -5.39 -7.51 -4.76
CA ALA A 62 -4.61 -7.11 -5.93
C ALA A 62 -3.26 -7.84 -5.99
N ASP A 63 -2.91 -8.33 -7.17
CA ASP A 63 -1.67 -9.07 -7.46
C ASP A 63 -0.50 -8.17 -7.88
N SER A 64 -0.73 -6.86 -7.99
CA SER A 64 0.28 -5.92 -8.48
C SER A 64 0.12 -4.53 -7.88
N LEU A 65 1.26 -3.91 -7.57
CA LEU A 65 1.33 -2.58 -6.97
C LEU A 65 0.75 -1.48 -7.87
N ARG A 66 0.81 -1.68 -9.19
CA ARG A 66 0.16 -0.79 -10.16
C ARG A 66 -1.36 -0.83 -10.00
N LYS A 67 -1.94 -2.01 -9.78
CA LYS A 67 -3.37 -2.19 -9.54
C LYS A 67 -3.77 -1.60 -8.19
N VAL A 68 -3.04 -1.91 -7.12
CA VAL A 68 -3.23 -1.31 -5.78
C VAL A 68 -3.29 0.22 -5.86
N LYS A 69 -2.27 0.84 -6.47
CA LYS A 69 -2.21 2.30 -6.58
C LYS A 69 -3.30 2.87 -7.48
N ALA A 70 -3.74 2.13 -8.50
CA ALA A 70 -4.84 2.55 -9.36
C ALA A 70 -6.20 2.49 -8.63
N LEU A 71 -6.43 1.45 -7.84
CA LEU A 71 -7.61 1.31 -6.99
C LEU A 71 -7.64 2.39 -5.91
N GLY A 72 -6.50 2.66 -5.26
CA GLY A 72 -6.37 3.72 -4.27
C GLY A 72 -6.66 5.13 -4.80
N ARG A 73 -6.51 5.38 -6.11
CA ARG A 73 -6.94 6.64 -6.76
C ARG A 73 -8.44 6.71 -7.03
N LYS A 74 -9.13 5.56 -7.02
CA LYS A 74 -10.57 5.42 -7.30
C LYS A 74 -11.42 5.23 -6.04
N VAL A 75 -10.82 5.18 -4.86
CA VAL A 75 -11.51 5.17 -3.57
C VAL A 75 -12.60 6.24 -3.57
N LYS A 76 -13.85 5.84 -3.35
CA LYS A 76 -15.00 6.74 -3.31
C LYS A 76 -14.80 7.77 -2.19
N GLY A 77 -15.28 8.99 -2.40
CA GLY A 77 -15.14 10.08 -1.43
C GLY A 77 -13.73 10.71 -1.36
N PHE A 78 -12.69 10.06 -1.90
CA PHE A 78 -11.37 10.66 -1.99
C PHE A 78 -11.26 11.65 -3.16
N SER A 79 -10.68 12.82 -2.90
CA SER A 79 -10.30 13.81 -3.91
C SER A 79 -8.83 14.17 -3.76
N ASP A 80 -8.10 14.14 -4.86
CA ASP A 80 -6.68 14.57 -4.92
C ASP A 80 -6.53 16.09 -5.07
N LYS A 81 -7.65 16.82 -5.13
CA LYS A 81 -7.66 18.29 -5.17
C LYS A 81 -7.60 18.83 -3.73
N LYS A 82 -6.56 19.63 -3.46
CA LYS A 82 -6.42 20.44 -2.24
C LYS A 82 -7.45 21.57 -2.18
#